data_AF-A0AA51ENJ6-F1
#
_entry.id   AF-A0AA51ENJ6-F1
#
_cell.length_a   1.000
_cell.length_b   1.000
_cell.length_c   1.000
_cell.angle_alpha   90.00
_cell.angle_beta   90.00
_cell.angle_gamma   90.00
#
_symmetry.space_group_name_H-M   'P 1'
#
loop_
_entity.id
_entity.type
_entity.pdbx_description
1 polymer ?
#
loop_
_entity_poly.entity_id
_entity_poly.type
_entity_poly.pdbx_seq_one_letter_code
_entity_poly.pdbx_strand_id
1 'polypeptide(L)'
;QNKLNEAENKVKESNDNLNAITSKINLGNVSLEALRTSIDNLKFKTLELGNNATKLQEANLEGALNLTREAKQRASKAADEADNVQTIIANTERQIKNTDRLIELQYSNFNNTQNENDKKLEELQQQLSNLDAQLPSINGKMCGQESDNCDICGGAGCGKCGGISCDQGAITKAEQALDFANKTEHRIKEHELSA
;
A
#
# COMPACT_ATOMS: atom_id res chain seq x y z
N GLN A 1 113.32 24.17 -64.93
CA GLN A 1 112.48 24.91 -63.96
C GLN A 1 110.98 24.87 -64.25
N ASN A 2 110.47 25.35 -65.40
CA ASN A 2 109.00 25.54 -65.60
C ASN A 2 108.11 24.30 -65.49
N LYS A 3 108.54 23.12 -65.96
CA LYS A 3 107.74 21.89 -65.87
C LYS A 3 107.56 21.34 -64.45
N LEU A 4 108.45 21.71 -63.53
CA LEU A 4 108.40 21.25 -62.14
C LEU A 4 107.32 22.01 -61.35
N ASN A 5 107.28 23.34 -61.49
CA ASN A 5 106.25 24.18 -60.87
C ASN A 5 104.83 23.86 -61.37
N GLU A 6 104.70 23.50 -62.64
CA GLU A 6 103.41 23.12 -63.22
C GLU A 6 102.91 21.78 -62.66
N ALA A 7 103.83 20.83 -62.40
CA ALA A 7 103.52 19.58 -61.73
C ALA A 7 103.18 19.79 -60.25
N GLU A 8 103.91 20.65 -59.54
CA GLU A 8 103.60 21.00 -58.14
C GLU A 8 102.21 21.65 -58.00
N ASN A 9 101.85 22.57 -58.89
CA ASN A 9 100.53 23.20 -58.87
C ASN A 9 99.41 22.19 -59.12
N LYS A 10 99.57 21.28 -60.08
CA LYS A 10 98.59 20.20 -60.34
C LYS A 10 98.45 19.25 -59.17
N VAL A 11 99.55 18.87 -58.52
CA VAL A 11 99.51 18.01 -57.31
C VAL A 11 98.78 18.73 -56.19
N LYS A 12 99.04 20.02 -55.98
CA LYS A 12 98.38 20.82 -54.96
C LYS A 12 96.87 20.95 -55.20
N GLU A 13 96.47 21.29 -56.43
CA GLU A 13 95.07 21.38 -56.83
C GLU A 13 94.35 20.03 -56.72
N SER A 14 95.02 18.95 -57.13
CA SER A 14 94.48 17.59 -56.98
C SER A 14 94.31 17.20 -55.51
N ASN A 15 95.24 17.60 -54.64
CA ASN A 15 95.18 17.34 -53.20
C ASN A 15 94.05 18.14 -52.53
N ASP A 16 93.89 19.41 -52.89
CA ASP A 16 92.80 20.26 -52.39
C ASP A 16 91.43 19.73 -52.83
N ASN A 17 91.31 19.26 -54.08
CA ASN A 17 90.11 18.60 -54.58
C ASN A 17 89.82 17.28 -53.84
N LEU A 18 90.85 16.47 -53.57
CA LEU A 18 90.72 15.22 -52.81
C LEU A 18 90.25 15.48 -51.38
N ASN A 19 90.79 16.51 -50.73
CA ASN A 19 90.37 16.94 -49.39
C ASN A 19 88.91 17.41 -49.39
N ALA A 20 88.52 18.22 -50.37
CA ALA A 20 87.14 18.69 -50.52
C ALA A 20 86.15 17.54 -50.77
N ILE A 21 86.52 16.55 -51.58
CA ILE A 21 85.71 15.35 -51.83
C ILE A 21 85.61 14.50 -50.56
N THR A 22 86.72 14.29 -49.86
CA THR A 22 86.75 13.51 -48.61
C THR A 22 85.87 14.13 -47.53
N SER A 23 85.92 15.45 -47.36
CA SER A 23 85.02 16.17 -46.44
C SER A 23 83.54 16.01 -46.82
N LYS A 24 83.20 16.06 -48.11
CA LYS A 24 81.83 15.83 -48.59
C LYS A 24 81.35 14.40 -48.33
N ILE A 25 82.21 13.39 -48.53
CA ILE A 25 81.90 12.00 -48.24
C ILE A 25 81.65 11.81 -46.74
N ASN A 26 82.50 12.39 -45.88
CA ASN A 26 82.34 12.32 -44.43
C ASN A 26 81.03 12.97 -43.97
N LEU A 27 80.69 14.16 -44.50
CA LEU A 27 79.39 14.82 -44.27
C LEU A 27 78.21 13.97 -44.75
N GLY A 28 78.35 13.33 -45.92
CA GLY A 28 77.35 12.40 -46.46
C GLY A 28 77.14 11.19 -45.56
N ASN A 29 78.22 10.60 -45.03
CA ASN A 29 78.14 9.46 -44.11
C ASN A 29 77.47 9.84 -42.79
N VAL A 30 77.81 11.00 -42.20
CA VAL A 30 77.16 11.49 -40.98
C VAL A 30 75.66 11.74 -41.21
N SER A 31 75.32 12.34 -42.36
CA SER A 31 73.93 12.60 -42.73
C SER A 31 73.14 11.30 -42.96
N LEU A 32 73.76 10.31 -43.59
CA LEU A 32 73.17 8.99 -43.82
C LEU A 32 72.93 8.25 -42.50
N GLU A 33 73.88 8.34 -41.57
CA GLU A 33 73.76 7.73 -40.25
C GLU A 33 72.63 8.37 -39.43
N ALA A 34 72.53 9.71 -39.46
CA ALA A 34 71.40 10.43 -38.86
C ALA A 34 70.05 10.03 -39.49
N LEU A 35 70.03 9.80 -40.80
CA LEU A 35 68.83 9.33 -41.51
C LEU A 35 68.44 7.91 -41.08
N ARG A 36 69.42 7.01 -40.95
CA ARG A 36 69.20 5.63 -40.45
C ARG A 36 68.62 5.64 -39.04
N THR A 37 69.20 6.41 -38.13
CA THR A 37 68.66 6.56 -36.77
C THR A 37 67.22 7.10 -36.78
N SER A 38 66.93 8.03 -37.68
CA SER A 38 65.57 8.58 -37.83
C SER A 38 64.58 7.54 -38.36
N ILE A 39 64.99 6.70 -39.31
CA ILE A 39 64.19 5.59 -39.84
C ILE A 39 63.93 4.55 -38.75
N ASP A 40 64.94 4.18 -37.97
CA ASP A 40 64.77 3.21 -36.88
C ASP A 40 63.81 3.73 -35.80
N ASN A 41 63.90 5.02 -35.45
CA ASN A 41 62.96 5.67 -34.55
C ASN A 41 61.53 5.70 -35.13
N LEU A 42 61.38 6.05 -36.40
CA LEU A 42 60.08 6.03 -37.08
C LEU A 42 59.47 4.62 -37.08
N LYS A 43 60.28 3.60 -37.37
CA LYS A 43 59.88 2.19 -37.34
C LYS A 43 59.41 1.79 -35.94
N PHE A 44 60.16 2.17 -34.91
CA PHE A 44 59.79 1.93 -33.52
C PHE A 44 58.45 2.58 -33.17
N LYS A 45 58.28 3.88 -33.48
CA LYS A 45 57.02 4.61 -33.21
C LYS A 45 55.83 4.03 -33.98
N THR A 46 56.04 3.54 -35.19
CA THR A 46 54.98 2.91 -35.99
C THR A 46 54.51 1.60 -35.34
N LEU A 47 55.44 0.79 -34.82
CA LEU A 47 55.10 -0.43 -34.08
C LEU A 47 54.36 -0.10 -32.78
N GLU A 48 54.81 0.91 -32.05
CA GLU A 48 54.14 1.36 -30.82
C GLU A 48 52.72 1.87 -31.09
N LEU A 49 52.54 2.65 -32.16
CA LEU A 49 51.23 3.13 -32.59
C LEU A 49 50.28 1.98 -32.95
N GLY A 50 50.78 0.96 -33.67
CA GLY A 50 50.01 -0.24 -33.98
C GLY A 50 49.55 -0.98 -32.74
N ASN A 51 50.45 -1.19 -31.77
CA ASN A 51 50.12 -1.86 -30.52
C ASN A 51 49.09 -1.07 -29.68
N ASN A 52 49.21 0.26 -29.62
CA ASN A 52 48.28 1.11 -28.91
C ASN A 52 46.90 1.14 -29.58
N ALA A 53 46.85 1.14 -30.91
CA ALA A 53 45.60 1.06 -31.66
C ALA A 53 44.86 -0.26 -31.40
N THR A 54 45.58 -1.39 -31.40
CA THR A 54 45.01 -2.71 -31.09
C THR A 54 44.44 -2.73 -29.67
N LYS A 55 45.20 -2.27 -28.67
CA LYS A 55 44.72 -2.20 -27.28
C LYS A 55 43.48 -1.33 -27.12
N LEU A 56 43.44 -0.18 -27.80
CA LEU A 56 42.28 0.71 -27.76
C LEU A 56 41.03 0.03 -28.35
N GLN A 57 41.20 -0.72 -29.43
CA GLN A 57 40.12 -1.47 -30.07
C GLN A 57 39.62 -2.62 -29.17
N GLU A 58 40.54 -3.38 -28.58
CA GLU A 58 40.21 -4.47 -27.65
C GLU A 58 39.44 -3.97 -26.42
N ALA A 59 39.91 -2.88 -25.80
CA ALA A 59 39.24 -2.28 -24.64
C ALA A 59 37.82 -1.78 -24.98
N ASN A 60 37.62 -1.23 -26.17
CA ASN A 60 36.30 -0.80 -26.64
C ASN A 60 35.36 -2.00 -26.88
N LEU A 61 35.88 -3.07 -27.51
CA LEU A 61 35.11 -4.30 -27.74
C LEU A 61 34.70 -4.97 -26.42
N GLU A 62 35.61 -5.07 -25.46
CA GLU A 62 35.34 -5.66 -24.15
C GLU A 62 34.34 -4.81 -23.35
N GLY A 63 34.50 -3.49 -23.34
CA GLY A 63 33.55 -2.57 -22.72
C GLY A 63 32.15 -2.66 -23.35
N ALA A 64 32.06 -2.64 -24.68
CA ALA A 64 30.79 -2.76 -25.40
C ALA A 64 30.11 -4.11 -25.15
N LEU A 65 30.89 -5.21 -25.10
CA LEU A 65 30.36 -6.53 -24.77
C LEU A 65 29.84 -6.58 -23.34
N ASN A 66 30.54 -5.97 -22.38
CA ASN A 66 30.09 -5.92 -21.00
C ASN A 66 28.78 -5.12 -20.85
N LEU A 67 28.70 -3.95 -21.49
CA LEU A 67 27.47 -3.14 -21.54
C LEU A 67 26.30 -3.91 -22.17
N THR A 68 26.56 -4.67 -23.23
CA THR A 68 25.53 -5.50 -23.90
C THR A 68 25.04 -6.63 -22.99
N ARG A 69 25.95 -7.28 -22.25
CA ARG A 69 25.60 -8.32 -21.28
C ARG A 69 24.77 -7.77 -20.13
N GLU A 70 25.16 -6.62 -19.57
CA GLU A 70 24.40 -5.94 -18.52
C GLU A 70 23.01 -5.49 -19.01
N ALA A 71 22.93 -4.96 -20.25
CA ALA A 71 21.65 -4.58 -20.85
C ALA A 71 20.74 -5.80 -21.04
N LYS A 72 21.28 -6.93 -21.52
CA LYS A 72 20.55 -8.19 -21.64
C LYS A 72 20.03 -8.68 -20.28
N GLN A 73 20.88 -8.64 -19.25
CA GLN A 73 20.48 -9.08 -17.91
C GLN A 73 19.37 -8.19 -17.35
N ARG A 74 19.48 -6.86 -17.51
CA ARG A 74 18.43 -5.92 -17.10
C ARG A 74 17.13 -6.15 -17.86
N ALA A 75 17.20 -6.37 -19.17
CA ALA A 75 16.03 -6.65 -19.99
C ALA A 75 15.34 -7.96 -19.58
N SER A 76 16.11 -9.03 -19.31
CA SER A 76 15.56 -10.29 -18.82
C SER A 76 14.84 -10.12 -17.49
N LYS A 77 15.47 -9.43 -16.53
CA LYS A 77 14.88 -9.18 -15.22
C LYS A 77 13.59 -8.36 -15.33
N ALA A 78 13.57 -7.34 -16.18
CA ALA A 78 12.39 -6.53 -16.42
C ALA A 78 11.24 -7.34 -17.06
N ALA A 79 11.56 -8.29 -17.95
CA ALA A 79 10.57 -9.20 -18.52
C ALA A 79 9.99 -10.14 -17.46
N ASP A 80 10.84 -10.75 -16.63
CA ASP A 80 10.40 -11.63 -15.53
C ASP A 80 9.51 -10.87 -14.52
N GLU A 81 9.88 -9.63 -14.19
CA GLU A 81 9.06 -8.75 -13.34
C GLU A 81 7.71 -8.41 -13.97
N ALA A 82 7.67 -8.13 -15.28
CA ALA A 82 6.44 -7.85 -16.00
C ALA A 82 5.50 -9.06 -16.03
N ASP A 83 6.01 -10.26 -16.27
CA ASP A 83 5.24 -11.51 -16.25
C ASP A 83 4.65 -11.79 -14.86
N ASN A 84 5.42 -11.53 -13.80
CA ASN A 84 4.94 -11.65 -12.44
C ASN A 84 3.81 -10.64 -12.14
N VAL A 85 3.98 -9.38 -12.53
CA VAL A 85 2.94 -8.35 -12.37
C VAL A 85 1.67 -8.75 -13.12
N GLN A 86 1.77 -9.31 -14.33
CA GLN A 86 0.62 -9.78 -15.09
C GLN A 86 -0.15 -10.89 -14.35
N THR A 87 0.58 -11.79 -13.68
CA THR A 87 -0.02 -12.83 -12.83
C THR A 87 -0.75 -12.25 -11.63
N ILE A 88 -0.16 -11.25 -10.98
CA ILE A 88 -0.79 -10.53 -9.86
C ILE A 88 -2.08 -9.86 -10.32
N ILE A 89 -2.05 -9.12 -11.44
CA ILE A 89 -3.23 -8.45 -12.01
C ILE A 89 -4.35 -9.46 -12.28
N ALA A 90 -4.04 -10.58 -12.95
CA ALA A 90 -5.03 -11.61 -13.26
C ALA A 90 -5.66 -12.22 -11.99
N ASN A 91 -4.88 -12.40 -10.93
CA ASN A 91 -5.39 -12.87 -9.64
C ASN A 91 -6.26 -11.81 -8.96
N THR A 92 -5.84 -10.54 -8.98
CA THR A 92 -6.61 -9.44 -8.41
C THR A 92 -7.95 -9.26 -9.12
N GLU A 93 -8.00 -9.33 -10.45
CA GLU A 93 -9.25 -9.27 -11.21
C GLU A 93 -10.23 -10.39 -10.84
N ARG A 94 -9.71 -11.61 -10.61
CA ARG A 94 -10.54 -12.72 -10.12
C ARG A 94 -11.11 -12.43 -8.73
N GLN A 95 -10.30 -11.88 -7.82
CA GLN A 95 -10.75 -11.53 -6.47
C GLN A 95 -11.80 -10.42 -6.48
N ILE A 96 -11.62 -9.39 -7.31
CA ILE A 96 -12.61 -8.32 -7.50
C ILE A 96 -13.93 -8.92 -7.96
N LYS A 97 -13.94 -9.71 -9.05
CA LYS A 97 -15.17 -10.35 -9.56
C LYS A 97 -15.87 -11.24 -8.53
N ASN A 98 -15.10 -12.00 -7.75
CA ASN A 98 -15.67 -12.82 -6.68
C ASN A 98 -16.30 -11.96 -5.59
N THR A 99 -15.66 -10.83 -5.26
CA THR A 99 -16.13 -9.88 -4.25
C THR A 99 -17.40 -9.19 -4.71
N ASP A 100 -17.44 -8.71 -5.96
CA ASP A 100 -18.62 -8.09 -6.57
C ASP A 100 -19.81 -9.06 -6.55
N ARG A 101 -19.59 -10.32 -6.93
CA ARG A 101 -20.63 -11.35 -6.86
C ARG A 101 -21.14 -11.58 -5.43
N LEU A 102 -20.25 -11.61 -4.44
CA LEU A 102 -20.65 -11.76 -3.04
C LEU A 102 -21.47 -10.55 -2.56
N ILE A 103 -21.07 -9.34 -2.96
CA ILE A 103 -21.82 -8.11 -2.67
C ILE A 103 -23.21 -8.17 -3.31
N GLU A 104 -23.32 -8.51 -4.59
CA GLU A 104 -24.59 -8.62 -5.29
C GLU A 104 -25.54 -9.65 -4.64
N LEU A 105 -25.01 -10.84 -4.29
CA LEU A 105 -25.79 -11.87 -3.61
C LEU A 105 -26.27 -11.40 -2.24
N GLN A 106 -25.43 -10.67 -1.51
CA GLN A 106 -25.77 -10.23 -0.16
C GLN A 106 -26.64 -8.97 -0.15
N TYR A 107 -26.61 -8.16 -1.21
CA TYR A 107 -27.35 -6.91 -1.29
C TYR A 107 -28.87 -7.14 -1.17
N SER A 108 -29.41 -8.13 -1.89
CA SER A 108 -30.83 -8.48 -1.77
C SER A 108 -31.18 -8.98 -0.37
N ASN A 109 -30.32 -9.79 0.25
CA ASN A 109 -30.55 -10.31 1.60
C ASN A 109 -30.53 -9.20 2.63
N PHE A 110 -29.61 -8.25 2.51
CA PHE A 110 -29.51 -7.08 3.37
C PHE A 110 -30.77 -6.22 3.26
N ASN A 111 -31.20 -5.90 2.04
CA ASN A 111 -32.40 -5.08 1.82
C ASN A 111 -33.66 -5.78 2.35
N ASN A 112 -33.80 -7.09 2.12
CA ASN A 112 -34.92 -7.86 2.66
C ASN A 112 -34.92 -7.86 4.19
N THR A 113 -33.76 -8.10 4.81
CA THR A 113 -33.61 -8.10 6.27
C THR A 113 -33.93 -6.72 6.86
N GLN A 114 -33.48 -5.64 6.21
CA GLN A 114 -33.79 -4.27 6.64
C GLN A 114 -35.30 -4.00 6.58
N ASN A 115 -35.95 -4.33 5.45
CA ASN A 115 -37.40 -4.18 5.31
C ASN A 115 -38.19 -5.00 6.32
N GLU A 116 -37.76 -6.24 6.61
CA GLU A 116 -38.37 -7.08 7.64
C GLU A 116 -38.21 -6.49 9.04
N ASN A 117 -37.04 -5.91 9.36
CA ASN A 117 -36.80 -5.25 10.63
C ASN A 117 -37.67 -4.00 10.78
N ASP A 118 -37.76 -3.17 9.73
CA ASP A 118 -38.59 -1.96 9.74
C ASP A 118 -40.07 -2.30 9.94
N LYS A 119 -40.56 -3.35 9.27
CA LYS A 119 -41.92 -3.86 9.47
C LYS A 119 -42.15 -4.36 10.91
N LYS A 120 -41.21 -5.12 11.47
CA LYS A 120 -41.31 -5.58 12.87
C LYS A 120 -41.30 -4.43 13.86
N LEU A 121 -40.51 -3.39 13.60
CA LEU A 121 -40.48 -2.18 14.43
C LEU A 121 -41.82 -1.46 14.39
N GLU A 122 -42.43 -1.32 13.21
CA GLU A 122 -43.77 -0.73 13.06
C GLU A 122 -44.83 -1.56 13.78
N GLU A 123 -44.79 -2.89 13.65
CA GLU A 123 -45.69 -3.80 14.37
C GLU A 123 -45.55 -3.65 15.89
N LEU A 124 -44.31 -3.58 16.41
CA LEU A 124 -44.06 -3.36 17.84
C LEU A 124 -44.52 -1.99 18.32
N GLN A 125 -44.31 -0.94 17.52
CA GLN A 125 -44.80 0.41 17.83
C GLN A 125 -46.32 0.44 17.90
N GLN A 126 -47.00 -0.23 16.96
CA GLN A 126 -48.46 -0.31 16.97
C GLN A 126 -48.97 -1.10 18.19
N GLN A 127 -48.30 -2.22 18.54
CA GLN A 127 -48.65 -2.99 19.74
C GLN A 127 -48.46 -2.17 21.01
N LEU A 128 -47.37 -1.41 21.11
CA LEU A 128 -47.10 -0.53 22.25
C LEU A 128 -48.14 0.59 22.34
N SER A 129 -48.43 1.27 21.22
CA SER A 129 -49.46 2.31 21.18
C SER A 129 -50.85 1.78 21.55
N ASN A 130 -51.19 0.57 21.10
CA ASN A 130 -52.45 -0.09 21.47
C ASN A 130 -52.50 -0.44 22.97
N LEU A 131 -51.36 -0.86 23.54
CA LEU A 131 -51.25 -1.15 24.97
C LEU A 131 -51.39 0.14 25.78
N ASP A 132 -50.63 1.18 25.44
CA ASP A 132 -50.67 2.48 26.10
C ASP A 132 -52.08 3.07 26.08
N ALA A 133 -52.79 2.96 24.96
CA ALA A 133 -54.19 3.42 24.86
C ALA A 133 -55.16 2.62 25.76
N GLN A 134 -54.82 1.39 26.16
CA GLN A 134 -55.65 0.55 27.04
C GLN A 134 -55.30 0.69 28.52
N LEU A 135 -54.08 1.12 28.85
CA LEU A 135 -53.61 1.30 30.22
C LEU A 135 -54.55 2.15 31.11
N PRO A 136 -55.12 3.28 30.66
CA PRO A 136 -55.92 4.10 31.57
C PRO A 136 -57.21 3.37 31.95
N SER A 137 -57.87 2.71 30.99
CA SER A 137 -59.04 1.87 31.27
C SER A 137 -58.70 0.69 32.21
N ILE A 138 -57.53 0.06 32.05
CA ILE A 138 -57.08 -1.01 32.95
C ILE A 138 -56.82 -0.46 34.36
N ASN A 139 -56.15 0.68 34.48
CA ASN A 139 -55.92 1.38 35.74
C ASN A 139 -57.24 1.77 36.42
N GLY A 140 -58.24 2.19 35.64
CA GLY A 140 -59.60 2.44 36.14
C GLY A 140 -60.21 1.23 36.82
N LYS A 141 -60.17 0.08 36.14
CA LYS A 141 -60.74 -1.17 36.66
C LYS A 141 -59.98 -1.74 37.84
N MET A 142 -58.65 -1.68 37.80
CA MET A 142 -57.79 -2.32 38.82
C MET A 142 -57.52 -1.41 40.01
N CYS A 143 -57.11 -0.17 39.74
CA CYS A 143 -56.67 0.80 40.73
C CYS A 143 -57.76 1.79 41.13
N GLY A 144 -58.83 1.95 40.35
CA GLY A 144 -60.01 2.76 40.71
C GLY A 144 -60.09 4.13 40.04
N GLN A 145 -59.13 4.49 39.19
CA GLN A 145 -59.13 5.74 38.43
C GLN A 145 -58.55 5.53 37.03
N GLU A 146 -59.24 6.03 35.99
CA GLU A 146 -58.74 6.00 34.62
C GLU A 146 -57.69 7.11 34.43
N SER A 147 -56.42 6.75 34.60
CA SER A 147 -55.29 7.67 34.43
C SER A 147 -54.06 6.90 33.92
N ASP A 148 -53.26 7.59 33.11
CA ASP A 148 -51.95 7.12 32.64
C ASP A 148 -50.80 7.65 33.51
N ASN A 149 -51.13 8.48 34.50
CA ASN A 149 -50.15 9.03 35.43
C ASN A 149 -50.20 8.30 36.77
N CYS A 150 -49.10 8.39 37.51
CA CYS A 150 -49.01 7.85 38.87
C CYS A 150 -49.71 8.74 39.90
N ASP A 151 -51.04 8.81 39.78
CA ASP A 151 -51.90 9.63 40.63
C ASP A 151 -52.09 9.03 42.04
N ILE A 152 -53.09 9.52 42.78
CA ILE A 152 -53.40 9.07 44.14
C ILE A 152 -53.61 7.56 44.16
N CYS A 153 -54.40 7.04 43.21
CA CYS A 153 -54.70 5.61 43.06
C CYS A 153 -53.58 4.80 42.39
N GLY A 154 -52.52 5.43 41.88
CA GLY A 154 -51.45 4.73 41.18
C GLY A 154 -51.87 4.14 39.83
N GLY A 155 -51.18 3.10 39.39
CA GLY A 155 -51.35 2.52 38.06
C GLY A 155 -50.22 1.57 37.65
N ALA A 156 -50.32 0.99 36.46
CA ALA A 156 -49.27 0.19 35.87
C ALA A 156 -47.93 0.96 35.83
N GLY A 157 -46.85 0.38 36.37
CA GLY A 157 -45.53 1.01 36.42
C GLY A 157 -45.30 1.99 37.58
N CYS A 158 -46.32 2.31 38.38
CA CYS A 158 -46.22 3.31 39.46
C CYS A 158 -45.75 2.76 40.81
N GLY A 159 -45.60 1.45 40.95
CA GLY A 159 -45.21 0.78 42.20
C GLY A 159 -46.29 0.78 43.31
N LYS A 160 -47.45 1.41 43.07
CA LYS A 160 -48.65 1.38 43.91
C LYS A 160 -49.90 1.34 43.03
N CYS A 161 -50.96 0.71 43.51
CA CYS A 161 -52.26 0.64 42.84
C CYS A 161 -53.37 0.47 43.89
N GLY A 162 -54.40 1.31 43.84
CA GLY A 162 -55.46 1.38 44.84
C GLY A 162 -55.14 2.29 46.02
N GLY A 163 -56.03 2.30 47.01
CA GLY A 163 -55.94 3.08 48.24
C GLY A 163 -57.34 3.44 48.76
N ILE A 164 -57.42 4.00 49.96
CA ILE A 164 -58.71 4.34 50.61
C ILE A 164 -59.60 5.23 49.73
N SER A 165 -58.98 6.13 48.96
CA SER A 165 -59.69 7.05 48.05
C SER A 165 -60.04 6.44 46.69
N CYS A 166 -59.81 5.14 46.49
CA CYS A 166 -59.88 4.46 45.21
C CYS A 166 -60.82 3.24 45.27
N ASP A 167 -61.97 3.45 45.91
CA ASP A 167 -62.97 2.45 46.27
C ASP A 167 -63.58 1.72 45.07
N GLN A 168 -63.49 2.28 43.86
CA GLN A 168 -63.96 1.64 42.64
C GLN A 168 -62.98 0.58 42.11
N GLY A 169 -61.72 0.62 42.53
CA GLY A 169 -60.67 -0.29 42.07
C GLY A 169 -60.83 -1.70 42.63
N ALA A 170 -60.57 -2.69 41.77
CA ALA A 170 -60.61 -4.10 42.16
C ALA A 170 -59.65 -4.42 43.32
N ILE A 171 -58.45 -3.82 43.34
CA ILE A 171 -57.46 -4.06 44.41
C ILE A 171 -57.98 -3.56 45.76
N THR A 172 -58.46 -2.32 45.83
CA THR A 172 -58.98 -1.75 47.07
C THR A 172 -60.20 -2.51 47.58
N LYS A 173 -61.11 -2.94 46.69
CA LYS A 173 -62.25 -3.80 47.08
C LYS A 173 -61.78 -5.13 47.68
N ALA A 174 -60.77 -5.76 47.08
CA ALA A 174 -60.21 -7.01 47.59
C ALA A 174 -59.53 -6.83 48.96
N GLU A 175 -58.76 -5.76 49.14
CA GLU A 175 -58.12 -5.43 50.41
C GLU A 175 -59.16 -5.15 51.51
N GLN A 176 -60.20 -4.37 51.21
CA GLN A 176 -61.30 -4.10 52.15
C GLN A 176 -62.05 -5.37 52.52
N ALA A 177 -62.31 -6.26 51.55
CA ALA A 177 -62.98 -7.54 51.82
C ALA A 177 -62.11 -8.44 52.72
N LEU A 178 -60.80 -8.48 52.49
CA LEU A 178 -59.86 -9.24 53.32
C LEU A 178 -59.77 -8.67 54.73
N ASP A 179 -59.65 -7.34 54.89
CA ASP A 179 -59.65 -6.66 56.19
C ASP A 179 -60.96 -6.93 56.95
N PHE A 180 -62.11 -6.85 56.26
CA PHE A 180 -63.41 -7.16 56.85
C PHE A 180 -63.51 -8.63 57.31
N ALA A 181 -63.03 -9.57 56.49
CA ALA A 181 -62.99 -10.98 56.86
C ALA A 181 -62.09 -11.23 58.08
N ASN A 182 -60.89 -10.66 58.11
CA ASN A 182 -59.95 -10.78 59.23
C ASN A 182 -60.51 -10.17 60.52
N LYS A 183 -61.12 -8.98 60.44
CA LYS A 183 -61.79 -8.35 61.59
C LYS A 183 -62.96 -9.18 62.09
N THR A 184 -63.72 -9.78 61.18
CA THR A 184 -64.84 -10.67 61.54
C THR A 184 -64.31 -11.93 62.22
N GLU A 185 -63.27 -12.56 61.69
CA GLU A 185 -62.61 -13.71 62.30
C GLU A 185 -62.08 -13.38 63.71
N HIS A 186 -61.40 -12.23 63.86
CA HIS A 186 -60.89 -11.79 65.16
C HIS A 186 -62.02 -11.60 66.18
N ARG A 187 -63.11 -10.92 65.79
CA ARG A 187 -64.26 -10.70 66.66
C ARG A 187 -64.97 -12.00 67.04
N ILE A 188 -65.03 -12.98 66.14
CA ILE A 188 -65.56 -14.31 66.45
C ILE A 188 -64.67 -15.00 67.49
N LYS A 189 -63.35 -15.02 67.30
CA LYS A 189 -62.40 -15.61 68.26
C LYS A 189 -62.47 -14.94 69.64
N GLU A 190 -62.54 -13.61 69.70
CA GLU A 190 -62.70 -12.88 70.96
C GLU A 190 -64.00 -13.25 71.68
N HIS A 191 -65.11 -13.34 70.93
CA HIS A 191 -66.40 -13.76 71.48
C HIS A 191 -66.36 -15.21 71.98
N GLU A 192 -65.73 -16.13 71.25
CA GLU A 192 -65.57 -17.53 71.68
C GLU A 192 -64.68 -17.70 72.92
N LEU A 193 -63.72 -16.79 73.15
CA LEU A 193 -62.83 -16.81 74.32
C LEU A 193 -63.42 -16.10 75.56
N SER A 194 -64.46 -15.29 75.39
CA SER A 194 -65.10 -14.51 76.45
C SER A 194 -66.50 -15.03 76.85
N ALA A 195 -67.00 -16.05 76.15
CA ALA A 195 -68.19 -16.83 76.49
C ALA A 195 -67.83 -18.08 77.31
#